data_AF-A0A945DUR4-F1
#
_entry.id   AF-A0A945DUR4-F1
#
_cell.length_a   1.000
_cell.length_b   1.000
_cell.length_c   1.000
_cell.angle_alpha   90.00
_cell.angle_beta   90.00
_cell.angle_gamma   90.00
#
_symmetry.space_group_name_H-M   'P 1'
#
loop_
_entity.id
_entity.type
_entity.pdbx_description
1 polymer ?
#
loop_
_entity_poly.entity_id
_entity_poly.type
_entity_poly.pdbx_seq_one_letter_code
_entity_poly.pdbx_strand_id
1 'polypeptide(L)' 'GFYKQGTTVKLVAKPAANFDFKEWSGAVTVGTGNATTEVTVERNSSVTATFVKKDAK' A
#
# COMPACT_ATOMS: atom_id res chain seq x y z
N GLY A 1 12.18 -9.39 -6.34
CA GLY A 1 12.71 -8.36 -7.26
C GLY A 1 13.22 -7.20 -6.44
N PHE A 2 14.26 -6.52 -6.90
CA PHE A 2 14.84 -5.35 -6.23
C PHE A 2 14.53 -4.10 -7.05
N TYR A 3 14.18 -3.00 -6.39
CA TYR A 3 13.97 -1.70 -7.03
C TYR A 3 15.21 -0.84 -6.83
N LYS A 4 15.62 -0.10 -7.87
CA LYS A 4 16.76 0.83 -7.76
C LYS A 4 16.37 2.05 -6.95
N GLN A 5 17.35 2.65 -6.30
CA GLN A 5 17.15 3.93 -5.60
C GLN A 5 16.58 4.99 -6.55
N GLY A 6 15.58 5.75 -6.10
CA GLY A 6 14.87 6.75 -6.89
C GLY A 6 13.78 6.18 -7.81
N THR A 7 13.53 4.87 -7.77
CA THR A 7 12.41 4.28 -8.52
C THR A 7 11.10 4.57 -7.80
N THR A 8 10.17 5.22 -8.49
CA THR A 8 8.79 5.34 -8.02
C THR A 8 8.01 4.08 -8.41
N VAL A 9 7.48 3.38 -7.43
CA VAL A 9 6.66 2.18 -7.60
C VAL A 9 5.23 2.51 -7.24
N LYS A 10 4.31 2.23 -8.16
CA LYS A 10 2.88 2.34 -7.90
C LYS A 10 2.37 1.04 -7.31
N LEU A 11 1.78 1.13 -6.12
CA LEU A 11 1.16 0.02 -5.40
C LEU A 11 -0.36 0.14 -5.49
N VAL A 12 -1.02 -1.00 -5.74
CA VAL A 12 -2.47 -1.10 -5.83
C VAL A 12 -2.93 -2.22 -4.90
N ALA A 13 -3.63 -1.85 -3.83
CA ALA A 13 -4.29 -2.76 -2.92
C ALA A 13 -5.62 -3.19 -3.54
N LYS A 14 -5.73 -4.48 -3.86
CA LYS A 14 -6.97 -5.08 -4.34
C LYS A 14 -7.59 -5.90 -3.20
N PRO A 15 -8.59 -5.35 -2.46
CA PRO A 15 -9.26 -6.12 -1.43
C PRO A 15 -10.01 -7.33 -2.02
N ALA A 16 -10.07 -8.41 -1.25
CA ALA A 16 -10.91 -9.55 -1.56
C ALA A 16 -12.41 -9.23 -1.33
N ALA A 17 -13.30 -10.10 -1.81
CA ALA A 17 -14.72 -9.98 -1.49
C ALA A 17 -14.93 -9.97 0.03
N ASN A 18 -15.78 -9.06 0.52
CA ASN A 18 -16.04 -8.80 1.95
C ASN A 18 -14.85 -8.23 2.74
N PHE A 19 -13.83 -7.68 2.08
CA PHE A 19 -12.79 -6.87 2.74
C PHE A 19 -12.76 -5.46 2.16
N ASP A 20 -12.35 -4.50 2.97
CA ASP A 20 -11.99 -3.15 2.56
C ASP A 20 -10.52 -2.88 2.89
N PHE A 21 -9.90 -2.09 2.02
CA PHE A 21 -8.59 -1.53 2.29
C PHE A 21 -8.70 -0.55 3.46
N LYS A 22 -7.91 -0.77 4.50
CA LYS A 22 -7.91 0.07 5.70
C LYS A 22 -6.86 1.18 5.57
N GLU A 23 -5.60 0.78 5.42
CA GLU A 23 -4.47 1.71 5.40
C GLU A 23 -3.19 1.05 4.87
N TRP A 24 -2.29 1.89 4.35
CA TRP A 24 -0.91 1.52 4.06
C TRP A 24 -0.04 1.93 5.25
N SER A 25 0.94 1.09 5.57
CA SER A 25 1.92 1.37 6.62
C SER A 25 3.34 1.09 6.14
N GLY A 26 4.33 1.71 6.79
CA GLY A 26 5.74 1.63 6.41
C GLY A 26 6.16 2.79 5.49
N ALA A 27 6.95 2.48 4.47
CA ALA A 27 7.51 3.49 3.55
C ALA A 27 6.50 3.92 2.49
N VAL A 28 5.49 4.67 2.91
CA VAL A 28 4.45 5.20 2.02
C VAL A 28 4.74 6.67 1.76
N THR A 29 4.96 7.06 0.51
CA THR A 29 5.27 8.46 0.19
C THR A 29 4.04 9.31 -0.08
N VAL A 30 2.93 8.73 -0.57
CA VAL A 30 1.72 9.50 -0.93
C VAL A 30 0.43 8.73 -0.62
N GLY A 31 -0.48 9.33 0.16
CA GLY A 31 -1.88 8.91 0.26
C GLY A 31 -2.10 7.57 0.99
N THR A 32 -2.00 7.58 2.32
CA THR A 32 -2.30 6.42 3.18
C THR A 32 -3.77 5.99 3.16
N GLY A 33 -4.67 6.81 2.64
CA GLY A 33 -6.12 6.57 2.62
C GLY A 33 -6.70 6.02 1.31
N ASN A 34 -5.90 5.91 0.23
CA ASN A 34 -6.37 5.36 -1.03
C ASN A 34 -5.84 3.93 -1.23
N ALA A 35 -6.67 3.07 -1.83
CA ALA A 35 -6.25 1.74 -2.26
C ALA A 35 -5.11 1.77 -3.29
N THR A 36 -4.79 2.94 -3.84
CA THR A 36 -3.65 3.16 -4.74
C THR A 36 -2.69 4.12 -4.07
N THR A 37 -1.42 3.75 -3.98
CA THR A 37 -0.36 4.59 -3.42
C THR A 37 0.90 4.51 -4.28
N GLU A 38 1.81 5.46 -4.12
CA GLU A 38 3.11 5.46 -4.77
C GLU A 38 4.20 5.51 -3.70
N VAL A 39 5.28 4.78 -3.98
CA VAL A 39 6.43 4.60 -3.09
C VAL A 39 7.69 4.90 -3.88
N THR A 40 8.39 5.96 -3.49
CA THR A 40 9.74 6.22 -3.99
C THR A 40 10.74 5.39 -3.18
N VAL A 41 11.41 4.45 -3.83
CA VAL A 41 12.41 3.60 -3.19
C VAL A 41 13.69 4.40 -3.02
N GLU A 42 13.88 5.04 -1.87
CA GLU A 42 15.13 5.75 -1.56
C GLU A 42 16.14 4.89 -0.80
N ARG A 43 15.65 3.92 -0.05
CA ARG A 43 16.41 2.94 0.73
C ARG A 43 15.60 1.68 0.91
N ASN A 44 16.20 0.62 1.46
CA ASN A 44 15.49 -0.59 1.85
C ASN A 44 14.28 -0.23 2.73
N SER A 45 13.11 -0.56 2.23
CA SER A 45 11.83 -0.05 2.70
C SER A 45 10.79 -1.15 2.63
N SER A 46 9.98 -1.26 3.67
CA SER A 46 8.89 -2.22 3.75
C SER A 46 7.57 -1.48 3.71
N VAL A 47 6.61 -1.99 2.94
CA VAL A 47 5.27 -1.43 2.82
C VAL A 47 4.25 -2.53 3.05
N THR A 48 3.31 -2.26 3.94
CA THR A 48 2.28 -3.23 4.35
C THR A 48 0.90 -2.63 4.10
N ALA A 49 0.06 -3.34 3.33
CA ALA A 49 -1.36 -3.02 3.18
C ALA A 49 -2.18 -3.78 4.21
N THR A 50 -2.98 -3.07 4.99
CA THR A 50 -3.92 -3.68 5.94
C THR A 50 -5.31 -3.70 5.32
N PHE A 51 -5.95 -4.86 5.38
CA PHE A 51 -7.34 -5.06 4.96
C PHE A 51 -8.19 -5.46 6.16
N VAL A 52 -9.37 -4.89 6.28
CA VAL A 52 -10.36 -5.24 7.30
C VAL A 52 -11.57 -5.87 6.64
N LYS A 53 -12.25 -6.80 7.33
CA LYS A 53 -13.52 -7.29 6.81
C LYS A 53 -14.51 -6.12 6.72
N LYS A 54 -15.26 -6.06 5.63
CA LYS A 54 -16.47 -5.24 5.56
C LYS A 54 -17.36 -5.72 6.67
N ASP A 55 -17.62 -4.88 7.67
CA ASP A 55 -18.63 -5.20 8.66
C ASP A 55 -19.93 -5.47 7.91
N ALA A 56 -20.46 -6.70 8.07
CA ALA A 56 -21.81 -7.02 7.67
C ALA A 56 -22.72 -6.24 8.63
N LYS A 57 -23.12 -5.05 8.22
CA LYS A 57 -24.13 -4.28 8.94
C LYS A 57 -25.47 -5.00 8.89
#